data_AF-A0A4Q3R692-F1
#
_entry.id   AF-A0A4Q3R692-F1
#
_cell.length_a   1.000
_cell.length_b   1.000
_cell.length_c   1.000
_cell.angle_alpha   90.00
_cell.angle_beta   90.00
_cell.angle_gamma   90.00
#
_symmetry.space_group_name_H-M   'P 1'
#
loop_
_entity.id
_entity.type
_entity.pdbx_description
1 polymer ?
#
loop_
_entity_poly.entity_id
_entity_poly.type
_entity_poly.pdbx_seq_one_letter_code
_entity_poly.pdbx_strand_id
1 'polypeptide(L)' 'MEYRRMGKTGLQLSVLSFGSWVTFHKQIDDSISDELMGIAYDNGINFFD' A
#
# COMPACT_ATOMS: atom_id res chain seq x y z
N MET A 1 -5.81 7.82 -8.31
CA MET A 1 -6.34 7.03 -7.18
C MET A 1 -7.69 7.59 -6.72
N GLU A 2 -8.67 6.74 -6.41
CA GLU A 2 -9.89 7.11 -5.67
C GLU A 2 -9.63 6.97 -4.17
N TYR A 3 -10.13 7.91 -3.35
CA TYR A 3 -10.01 7.87 -1.90
C TYR A 3 -11.38 7.79 -1.22
N ARG A 4 -11.47 7.02 -0.14
CA ARG A 4 -12.68 6.87 0.68
C ARG A 4 -12.37 7.07 2.15
N ARG A 5 -13.37 7.50 2.92
CA ARG A 5 -13.26 7.61 4.37
C ARG A 5 -13.09 6.24 5.00
N MET A 6 -12.15 6.12 5.94
CA MET A 6 -12.03 4.96 6.81
C MET A 6 -13.19 4.97 7.82
N GLY A 7 -14.29 4.32 7.46
CA GLY A 7 -15.50 4.26 8.27
C GLY A 7 -16.05 5.65 8.62
N LYS A 8 -16.29 5.91 9.90
CA LYS A 8 -16.82 7.19 10.41
C LYS A 8 -15.72 8.23 10.71
N THR A 9 -14.46 7.92 10.43
CA THR A 9 -13.35 8.84 10.69
C THR A 9 -13.25 9.90 9.58
N GLY A 10 -12.41 10.91 9.82
CA GLY A 10 -12.03 11.88 8.79
C GLY A 10 -10.93 11.39 7.83
N LEU A 11 -10.31 10.24 8.11
CA LEU A 11 -9.14 9.75 7.38
C LEU A 11 -9.54 9.24 5.99
N GLN A 12 -8.86 9.73 4.96
CA GLN A 12 -9.06 9.32 3.57
C GLN A 12 -8.00 8.29 3.19
N LEU A 13 -8.43 7.09 2.81
CA LEU A 13 -7.56 6.02 2.35
C LEU A 13 -7.83 5.72 0.87
N SER A 14 -6.79 5.33 0.14
CA SER A 14 -6.92 4.82 -1.21
C SER A 14 -7.86 3.60 -1.23
N VAL A 15 -8.69 3.48 -2.26
CA VAL A 15 -9.62 2.33 -2.39
C VAL A 15 -8.91 0.99 -2.52
N LEU A 16 -7.62 1.01 -2.89
CA LEU A 16 -6.70 -0.12 -2.89
C LEU A 16 -5.58 0.15 -1.88
N SER A 17 -5.12 -0.90 -1.19
CA SER A 17 -3.97 -0.86 -0.29
C SER A 17 -2.88 -1.81 -0.76
N PHE A 18 -1.67 -1.60 -0.25
CA PHE A 18 -0.54 -2.50 -0.50
C PHE A 18 -0.18 -3.22 0.80
N GLY A 19 -0.43 -4.54 0.85
CA GLY A 19 -0.19 -5.35 2.05
C GLY A 19 1.07 -6.20 1.94
N SER A 20 1.74 -6.38 3.08
CA SER A 20 3.06 -7.02 3.18
C SER A 20 3.04 -8.49 3.69
N TRP A 21 1.86 -9.02 4.02
CA TRP A 21 1.68 -10.22 4.87
C TRP A 21 2.46 -11.48 4.45
N VAL A 22 2.48 -11.86 3.17
CA VAL A 22 3.14 -13.11 2.69
C VAL A 22 4.47 -12.82 1.98
N THR A 23 4.58 -11.64 1.37
CA THR A 23 5.64 -11.30 0.41
C THR A 23 6.91 -10.77 1.08
N PHE A 24 6.80 -10.03 2.19
CA PHE A 24 7.93 -9.25 2.73
C PHE A 24 8.91 -10.01 3.62
N HIS A 25 8.54 -11.17 4.18
CA HIS A 25 9.38 -11.80 5.20
C HIS A 25 10.18 -13.02 4.74
N LYS A 26 9.91 -13.60 3.55
CA LYS A 26 10.60 -14.84 3.11
C LYS A 26 10.68 -15.10 1.60
N GLN A 27 9.96 -14.37 0.74
CA GLN A 27 9.79 -14.76 -0.67
C GLN A 27 10.37 -13.79 -1.70
N ILE A 28 10.70 -12.56 -1.32
CA ILE A 28 11.14 -11.52 -2.26
C ILE A 28 12.35 -10.76 -1.69
N ASP A 29 13.27 -10.37 -2.58
CA ASP A 29 14.40 -9.48 -2.28
C ASP A 29 13.91 -8.10 -1.82
N ASP A 30 14.58 -7.49 -0.85
CA ASP A 30 14.28 -6.16 -0.30
C ASP A 30 14.22 -5.09 -1.41
N SER A 31 15.05 -5.22 -2.45
CA SER A 31 15.06 -4.29 -3.59
C SER A 31 13.77 -4.30 -4.40
N ILE A 32 13.15 -5.47 -4.56
CA ILE A 32 11.87 -5.61 -5.27
C ILE A 32 10.74 -5.08 -4.38
N SER A 33 10.82 -5.32 -3.07
CA SER A 33 9.88 -4.76 -2.11
C SER A 33 9.85 -3.23 -2.17
N ASP A 34 11.02 -2.58 -2.20
CA ASP A 34 11.15 -1.14 -2.36
C ASP A 34 10.57 -0.65 -3.70
N GLU A 35 10.84 -1.35 -4.80
CA GLU A 35 10.29 -1.01 -6.12
C GLU A 35 8.76 -1.08 -6.13
N LEU A 36 8.18 -2.16 -5.60
CA LEU A 36 6.73 -2.35 -5.54
C LEU A 36 6.06 -1.30 -4.65
N MET A 37 6.67 -0.94 -3.52
CA MET A 37 6.19 0.14 -2.66
C MET A 37 6.25 1.49 -3.36
N GLY A 38 7.33 1.76 -4.11
CA GLY A 38 7.47 2.97 -4.92
C GLY A 38 6.37 3.08 -5.98
N ILE A 39 6.14 2.02 -6.74
CA ILE A 39 5.08 1.96 -7.76
C ILE A 39 3.70 2.19 -7.14
N ALA A 40 3.42 1.56 -5.99
CA ALA A 40 2.16 1.73 -5.27
C ALA A 40 1.95 3.20 -4.86
N TYR A 41 2.98 3.79 -4.26
CA TYR A 41 2.97 5.19 -3.82
C TYR A 41 2.78 6.16 -4.99
N ASP A 42 3.51 5.98 -6.09
CA ASP A 42 3.42 6.82 -7.29
C ASP A 42 2.02 6.75 -7.95
N ASN A 43 1.33 5.63 -7.79
CA ASN A 43 -0.06 5.46 -8.24
C ASN A 43 -1.11 5.99 -7.24
N GLY A 44 -0.66 6.57 -6.12
CA GLY A 44 -1.48 7.23 -5.11
C GLY A 44 -2.00 6.30 -4.01
N ILE A 45 -1.50 5.06 -3.89
CA ILE A 45 -1.79 4.24 -2.71
C ILE A 45 -1.18 4.94 -1.49
N ASN A 46 -2.01 5.18 -0.47
CA ASN A 46 -1.59 5.83 0.76
C ASN A 46 -1.80 4.96 2.00
N PHE A 47 -2.31 3.74 1.81
CA PHE A 47 -2.48 2.76 2.87
C PHE A 47 -1.63 1.53 2.59
N PHE A 48 -0.68 1.29 3.49
CA PHE A 48 0.25 0.17 3.47
C PHE A 48 0.03 -0.64 4.75
N ASP A 49 -0.28 -1.93 4.59
CA ASP A 49 -0.58 -2.88 5.69
C ASP A 49 0.63 -3.76 6.03
#